data_AF-A0AAV2LW45-F1
#
_entry.id   AF-A0AAV2LW45-F1
#
_cell.length_a   1.000
_cell.length_b   1.000
_cell.length_c   1.000
_cell.angle_alpha   90.00
_cell.angle_beta   90.00
_cell.angle_gamma   90.00
#
_symmetry.space_group_name_H-M   'P 1'
#
loop_
_entity.id
_entity.type
_entity.pdbx_description
1 polymer ?
#
loop_
_entity_poly.entity_id
_entity_poly.type
_entity_poly.pdbx_seq_one_letter_code
_entity_poly.pdbx_strand_id
1 'polypeptide(L)'
;MCVYQVAFFCMDTACVLIFTFEYLLRLFAAPSRCRFMRSVMSVIDVVAIMPYYIGLVMPENEDVSGAFVTLRVFRVFRIFKFSRHSQGLRILGYTLKSCASELGFLLFSLTMAIIIFATVMFYAEKGTKGSDFTSIPASFWYTIVTMTTLGVRTWIQEEGPRFKDLPESRTDESSDEE
;
A
#
# COMPACT_ATOMS: atom_id res chain seq x y z
N MET A 1 11.82 3.18 -28.72
CA MET A 1 11.77 2.44 -27.43
C MET A 1 13.15 2.23 -26.80
N CYS A 2 14.18 1.81 -27.54
CA CYS A 2 15.55 1.59 -26.99
C CYS A 2 16.19 2.83 -26.33
N VAL A 3 16.01 4.03 -26.90
CA VAL A 3 16.62 5.26 -26.34
C VAL A 3 16.10 5.57 -24.92
N TYR A 4 14.80 5.37 -24.66
CA TYR A 4 14.23 5.60 -23.34
C TYR A 4 14.66 4.55 -22.31
N GLN A 5 14.81 3.29 -22.72
CA GLN A 5 15.32 2.22 -21.86
C GLN A 5 16.77 2.48 -21.44
N VAL A 6 17.63 2.86 -22.39
CA VAL A 6 19.04 3.19 -22.11
C VAL A 6 19.17 4.45 -21.26
N ALA A 7 18.37 5.48 -21.53
CA ALA A 7 18.36 6.71 -20.73
C ALA A 7 17.90 6.45 -19.28
N PHE A 8 16.85 5.66 -19.10
CA PHE A 8 16.35 5.29 -17.77
C PHE A 8 17.37 4.44 -17.00
N PHE A 9 18.04 3.50 -17.67
CA PHE A 9 19.10 2.69 -17.07
C PHE A 9 20.31 3.55 -16.67
N CYS A 10 20.78 4.42 -17.56
CA CYS A 10 21.90 5.32 -17.29
C CYS A 10 21.61 6.25 -16.11
N MET A 11 20.40 6.81 -16.05
CA MET A 11 19.94 7.62 -14.93
C MET A 11 19.88 6.81 -13.62
N ASP A 12 19.31 5.61 -13.64
CA ASP A 12 19.25 4.73 -12.47
C ASP A 12 20.64 4.39 -11.93
N THR A 13 21.55 4.00 -12.82
CA THR A 13 22.96 3.73 -12.50
C THR A 13 23.67 4.96 -11.93
N ALA A 14 23.49 6.14 -12.55
CA ALA A 14 24.09 7.38 -12.06
C ALA A 14 23.56 7.76 -10.66
N CYS A 15 22.25 7.64 -10.43
CA CYS A 15 21.64 7.87 -9.12
C CYS A 15 22.19 6.91 -8.06
N VAL A 16 22.29 5.62 -8.37
CA VAL A 16 22.83 4.61 -7.45
C VAL A 16 24.30 4.91 -7.14
N LEU A 17 25.12 5.25 -8.14
CA LEU A 17 26.53 5.59 -7.93
C LEU A 17 26.70 6.82 -7.03
N ILE A 18 25.95 7.89 -7.29
CA ILE A 18 25.97 9.09 -6.45
C ILE A 18 25.54 8.76 -5.01
N PHE A 19 24.51 7.92 -4.83
CA PHE A 19 24.05 7.51 -3.51
C PHE A 19 25.03 6.61 -2.77
N THR A 20 25.69 5.69 -3.46
CA THR A 20 26.78 4.88 -2.89
C THR A 20 27.94 5.77 -2.45
N PHE A 21 28.30 6.77 -3.26
CA PHE A 21 29.38 7.71 -2.93
C PHE A 21 29.02 8.61 -1.74
N GLU A 22 27.81 9.19 -1.75
CA GLU A 22 27.27 9.98 -0.64
C GLU A 22 27.24 9.17 0.67
N TYR A 23 26.87 7.89 0.60
CA TYR A 23 26.89 6.97 1.74
C TYR A 23 28.32 6.72 2.26
N LEU A 24 29.25 6.40 1.36
CA LEU A 24 30.66 6.17 1.71
C LEU A 24 31.28 7.41 2.35
N LEU A 25 31.08 8.60 1.77
CA LEU A 25 31.57 9.86 2.34
C LEU A 25 31.05 10.09 3.76
N ARG A 26 29.75 9.84 4.02
CA ARG A 26 29.20 9.95 5.38
C ARG A 26 29.78 8.90 6.33
N LEU A 27 30.00 7.67 5.84
CA LEU A 27 30.60 6.60 6.63
C LEU A 27 32.05 6.93 7.02
N PHE A 28 32.82 7.53 6.10
CA PHE A 28 34.19 7.98 6.35
C PHE A 28 34.25 9.21 7.26
N ALA A 29 33.30 10.15 7.14
CA ALA A 29 33.22 11.33 8.00
C ALA A 29 32.68 11.03 9.41
N ALA A 30 32.03 9.88 9.62
CA ALA A 30 31.46 9.52 10.92
C ALA A 30 32.54 8.98 11.89
N PRO A 31 32.66 9.54 13.10
CA PRO A 31 33.70 9.14 14.06
C PRO A 31 33.46 7.74 14.68
N SER A 32 32.26 7.16 14.56
CA SER A 32 31.94 5.80 15.06
C SER A 32 31.11 4.98 14.06
N ARG A 33 31.82 4.20 13.22
CA ARG A 33 31.25 3.45 12.08
C ARG A 33 30.12 2.47 12.45
N CYS A 34 30.27 1.71 13.54
CA CYS A 34 29.26 0.72 13.95
C CYS A 34 27.95 1.35 14.46
N ARG A 35 28.01 2.49 15.13
CA ARG A 35 26.80 3.21 15.59
C ARG A 35 26.09 3.86 14.39
N PHE A 36 26.86 4.35 13.42
CA PHE A 36 26.34 4.93 12.19
C PHE A 36 25.62 3.89 11.32
N MET A 37 26.17 2.68 11.16
CA MET A 37 25.52 1.60 10.39
C MET A 37 24.18 1.14 10.98
N ARG A 38 24.00 1.22 12.30
CA ARG A 38 22.73 0.90 12.97
C ARG A 38 21.73 2.07 13.01
N SER A 39 22.10 3.25 12.53
CA SER A 39 21.16 4.36 12.43
C SER A 39 20.12 4.07 11.36
N VAL A 40 18.84 4.32 11.67
CA VAL A 40 17.71 4.16 10.73
C VAL A 40 17.99 4.87 9.40
N MET A 41 18.66 6.02 9.42
CA MET A 41 19.02 6.77 8.20
C MET A 41 20.04 6.04 7.32
N SER A 42 20.96 5.29 7.92
CA SER A 42 22.00 4.51 7.22
C SER A 42 21.41 3.24 6.63
N VAL A 43 20.48 2.59 7.35
CA VAL A 43 19.75 1.42 6.85
C VAL A 43 18.92 1.77 5.61
N ILE A 44 18.23 2.92 5.61
CA ILE A 44 17.44 3.37 4.44
C ILE A 44 18.34 3.60 3.22
N ASP A 45 19.54 4.18 3.39
CA ASP A 45 20.50 4.35 2.30
C ASP A 45 20.97 2.99 1.73
N VAL A 46 21.26 2.01 2.59
CA VAL A 46 21.66 0.65 2.16
C VAL A 46 20.51 -0.05 1.44
N VAL A 47 19.28 0.03 1.95
CA VAL A 47 18.10 -0.57 1.33
C VAL A 47 17.78 0.09 -0.02
N ALA A 48 18.10 1.36 -0.22
CA ALA A 48 17.90 2.03 -1.52
C ALA A 48 18.89 1.54 -2.60
N ILE A 49 20.14 1.20 -2.24
CA ILE A 49 21.15 0.71 -3.19
C ILE A 49 21.05 -0.80 -3.43
N MET A 50 20.58 -1.57 -2.44
CA MET A 50 20.46 -3.03 -2.48
C MET A 50 19.81 -3.60 -3.76
N PRO A 51 18.69 -3.08 -4.28
CA PRO A 51 18.00 -3.68 -5.43
C PRO A 51 18.81 -3.59 -6.71
N TYR A 52 19.72 -2.60 -6.82
CA TYR A 52 20.63 -2.47 -7.97
C TYR A 52 21.69 -3.58 -7.96
N TYR A 53 22.34 -3.75 -6.82
CA TYR A 53 23.43 -4.71 -6.67
C TYR A 53 22.94 -6.15 -6.78
N ILE A 54 21.75 -6.47 -6.25
CA ILE A 54 21.16 -7.81 -6.42
C ILE A 54 20.84 -8.08 -7.90
N GLY A 55 20.28 -7.09 -8.61
CA GLY A 55 19.99 -7.22 -10.04
C GLY A 55 21.23 -7.35 -10.93
N LEU A 56 22.40 -6.88 -10.48
CA LEU A 56 23.67 -7.04 -11.19
C LEU A 56 24.33 -8.40 -10.94
N VAL A 57 24.10 -9.00 -9.76
CA VAL A 57 24.69 -10.28 -9.36
C VAL A 57 23.86 -11.48 -9.84
N MET A 58 22.55 -11.33 -10.03
CA MET A 58 21.71 -12.41 -10.57
C MET A 58 21.91 -12.54 -12.09
N PRO A 59 22.36 -13.71 -12.59
CA PRO A 59 22.37 -14.00 -14.02
C PRO A 59 20.93 -14.09 -14.55
N GLU A 60 20.73 -13.65 -15.79
CA GLU A 60 19.46 -13.67 -16.52
C GLU A 60 19.07 -15.11 -16.92
N ASN A 61 18.81 -15.95 -15.92
CA ASN A 61 18.29 -17.30 -16.11
C ASN A 61 16.75 -17.26 -16.07
N GLU A 62 16.07 -18.05 -16.90
CA GLU A 62 14.61 -18.02 -17.00
C GLU A 62 13.89 -18.41 -15.68
N ASP A 63 14.57 -19.12 -14.78
CA ASP A 63 14.06 -19.54 -13.46
C ASP A 63 13.93 -18.39 -12.44
N VAL A 64 14.52 -17.21 -12.68
CA VAL A 64 14.52 -16.09 -11.72
C VAL A 64 13.39 -15.07 -11.95
N SER A 65 12.37 -15.41 -12.74
CA SER A 65 11.19 -14.55 -12.99
C SER A 65 10.55 -14.02 -11.68
N GLY A 66 10.46 -14.87 -10.65
CA GLY A 66 9.97 -14.46 -9.32
C GLY A 66 10.90 -13.47 -8.59
N ALA A 67 12.21 -13.61 -8.74
CA ALA A 67 13.18 -12.68 -8.14
C ALA A 67 13.12 -11.31 -8.81
N PHE A 68 12.90 -11.23 -10.12
CA PHE A 68 12.71 -9.96 -10.83
C PHE A 68 11.45 -9.22 -10.39
N VAL A 69 10.35 -9.94 -10.12
CA VAL A 69 9.12 -9.33 -9.58
C VAL A 69 9.37 -8.75 -8.18
N THR A 70 10.04 -9.52 -7.32
CA THR A 70 10.41 -9.05 -5.98
C THR A 70 11.36 -7.86 -6.05
N LEU A 71 12.36 -7.86 -6.93
CA LEU A 71 13.26 -6.72 -7.17
C LEU A 71 12.51 -5.47 -7.64
N ARG A 72 11.43 -5.63 -8.41
CA ARG A 72 10.56 -4.53 -8.83
C ARG A 72 9.86 -3.88 -7.64
N VAL A 73 9.36 -4.67 -6.69
CA VAL A 73 8.79 -4.16 -5.42
C VAL A 73 9.87 -3.45 -4.61
N PHE A 74 11.10 -3.99 -4.59
CA PHE A 74 12.20 -3.39 -3.84
C PHE A 74 12.59 -1.98 -4.34
N ARG A 75 12.32 -1.63 -5.61
CA ARG A 75 12.53 -0.26 -6.11
C ARG A 75 11.63 0.76 -5.44
N VAL A 76 10.45 0.37 -4.94
CA VAL A 76 9.59 1.26 -4.14
C VAL A 76 10.36 1.74 -2.90
N PHE A 77 11.28 0.93 -2.34
CA PHE A 77 12.04 1.39 -1.17
C PHE A 77 12.98 2.57 -1.46
N ARG A 78 13.39 2.77 -2.71
CA ARG A 78 14.17 3.97 -3.09
C ARG A 78 13.38 5.26 -2.87
N ILE A 79 12.04 5.21 -2.90
CA ILE A 79 11.18 6.37 -2.59
C ILE A 79 11.33 6.81 -1.13
N PHE A 80 11.67 5.90 -0.21
CA PHE A 80 11.95 6.26 1.20
C PHE A 80 13.21 7.13 1.34
N LYS A 81 14.08 7.21 0.33
CA LYS A 81 15.18 8.16 0.37
C LYS A 81 14.68 9.62 0.26
N PHE A 82 13.57 9.86 -0.47
CA PHE A 82 12.91 11.17 -0.52
C PHE A 82 12.34 11.55 0.86
N SER A 83 11.82 10.55 1.57
CA SER A 83 11.33 10.69 2.94
C SER A 83 12.40 11.27 3.90
N ARG A 84 13.69 10.97 3.70
CA ARG A 84 14.78 11.53 4.51
C ARG A 84 15.06 13.00 4.24
N HIS A 85 14.89 13.46 3.00
CA HIS A 85 15.11 14.87 2.66
C HIS A 85 13.95 15.75 3.16
N SER A 86 12.78 15.15 3.39
CA SER A 86 11.64 15.84 3.98
C SER A 86 11.74 15.90 5.51
N GLN A 87 11.93 17.12 6.03
CA GLN A 87 11.78 17.39 7.47
C GLN A 87 10.40 16.97 8.00
N GLY A 88 9.37 17.04 7.15
CA GLY A 88 7.99 16.69 7.48
C GLY A 88 7.83 15.24 7.94
N LEU A 89 8.51 14.27 7.31
CA LEU A 89 8.36 12.87 7.72
C LEU A 89 9.09 12.55 9.03
N ARG A 90 10.18 13.28 9.32
CA ARG A 90 10.88 13.17 10.60
C ARG A 90 10.03 13.73 11.74
N ILE A 91 9.36 14.85 11.51
CA ILE A 91 8.41 15.45 12.46
C ILE A 91 7.21 14.50 12.67
N LEU A 92 6.63 13.98 11.59
CA LEU A 92 5.56 12.99 11.64
C LEU A 92 5.96 11.77 12.47
N GLY A 93 7.15 11.20 12.22
CA GLY A 93 7.66 10.06 12.98
C GLY A 93 7.86 10.37 14.47
N TYR A 94 8.32 11.58 14.81
CA TYR A 94 8.46 12.02 16.19
C TYR A 94 7.10 12.16 16.88
N THR A 95 6.13 12.80 16.23
CA THR A 95 4.76 12.94 16.74
C THR A 95 4.08 11.58 16.88
N LEU A 96 4.21 10.70 15.90
CA LEU A 96 3.69 9.32 15.96
C LEU A 96 4.32 8.54 17.12
N LYS A 97 5.63 8.69 17.34
CA LYS A 97 6.30 8.05 18.49
C LYS A 97 5.77 8.60 19.81
N SER A 98 5.54 9.91 19.89
CA SER A 98 4.98 10.56 21.08
C SER A 98 3.59 10.05 21.40
N CYS A 99 2.75 9.86 20.37
CA CYS A 99 1.39 9.36 20.50
C CYS A 99 1.27 7.83 20.27
N ALA A 100 2.37 7.08 20.26
CA ALA A 100 2.37 5.67 19.85
C ALA A 100 1.55 4.79 20.80
N SER A 101 1.60 5.08 22.10
CA SER A 101 0.80 4.40 23.12
C SER A 101 -0.70 4.60 22.86
N GLU A 102 -1.11 5.85 22.64
CA GLU A 102 -2.50 6.24 22.37
C GLU A 102 -3.00 5.66 21.04
N LEU A 103 -2.18 5.75 19.98
CA LEU A 103 -2.47 5.16 18.68
C LEU A 103 -2.59 3.63 18.77
N GLY A 104 -1.79 2.98 19.62
CA GLY A 104 -1.88 1.54 19.87
C GLY A 104 -3.23 1.14 20.44
N PHE A 105 -3.73 1.85 21.46
CA PHE A 105 -5.06 1.60 22.01
C PHE A 105 -6.18 1.84 20.99
N LEU A 106 -6.06 2.91 20.18
CA LEU A 106 -7.02 3.21 19.11
C LEU A 106 -7.05 2.08 18.07
N LEU A 107 -5.90 1.65 17.56
CA LEU A 107 -5.81 0.57 16.57
C LEU A 107 -6.29 -0.78 17.14
N PHE A 108 -6.03 -1.05 18.42
CA PHE A 108 -6.52 -2.24 19.10
C PHE A 108 -8.05 -2.24 19.17
N SER A 109 -8.65 -1.14 19.62
CA SER A 109 -10.11 -0.99 19.67
C SER A 109 -10.73 -1.08 18.27
N LEU A 110 -10.12 -0.45 17.27
CA LEU A 110 -10.57 -0.52 15.87
C LEU A 110 -10.52 -1.95 15.32
N THR A 111 -9.45 -2.70 15.61
CA THR A 111 -9.32 -4.11 15.20
C THR A 111 -10.41 -4.97 15.83
N MET A 112 -10.69 -4.77 17.13
CA MET A 112 -11.77 -5.47 17.82
C MET A 112 -13.14 -5.13 17.19
N ALA A 113 -13.38 -3.87 16.86
CA ALA A 113 -14.59 -3.45 16.15
C ALA A 113 -14.70 -4.12 14.77
N ILE A 114 -13.62 -4.16 13.99
CA ILE A 114 -13.58 -4.84 12.69
C ILE A 114 -13.95 -6.32 12.84
N ILE A 115 -13.43 -7.04 13.85
CA ILE A 115 -13.75 -8.46 14.06
C ILE A 115 -15.25 -8.64 14.36
N ILE A 116 -15.83 -7.80 15.23
CA ILE A 116 -17.24 -7.87 15.59
C ILE A 116 -18.13 -7.59 14.37
N PHE A 117 -17.88 -6.48 13.65
CA PHE A 117 -18.67 -6.11 12.48
C PHE A 117 -18.50 -7.11 11.33
N ALA A 118 -17.30 -7.64 11.11
CA ALA A 118 -17.05 -8.67 10.11
C ALA A 118 -17.81 -9.97 10.42
N THR A 119 -17.94 -10.33 11.70
CA THR A 119 -18.72 -11.49 12.16
C THR A 119 -20.21 -11.24 11.92
N VAL A 120 -20.72 -10.06 12.28
CA VAL A 120 -22.12 -9.68 12.03
C VAL A 120 -22.43 -9.70 10.53
N MET A 121 -21.58 -9.11 9.69
CA MET A 121 -21.74 -9.13 8.23
C MET A 121 -21.73 -10.54 7.67
N PHE A 122 -20.79 -11.38 8.11
CA PHE A 122 -20.72 -12.78 7.68
C PHE A 122 -22.00 -13.54 8.04
N TYR A 123 -22.52 -13.38 9.26
CA TYR A 123 -23.78 -14.03 9.66
C TYR A 123 -25.01 -13.44 8.97
N ALA A 124 -25.02 -12.13 8.67
CA ALA A 124 -26.11 -11.47 7.97
C ALA A 124 -26.25 -11.97 6.52
N GLU A 125 -25.13 -12.25 5.85
CA GLU A 125 -25.10 -12.80 4.50
C GLU A 125 -25.04 -14.33 4.43
N LYS A 126 -24.99 -15.00 5.59
CA LYS A 126 -25.02 -16.45 5.68
C LYS A 126 -26.42 -16.97 5.34
N GLY A 127 -26.70 -17.19 4.06
CA GLY A 127 -27.98 -17.75 3.59
C GLY A 127 -28.43 -17.27 2.22
N THR A 128 -27.78 -16.24 1.66
CA THR A 128 -28.01 -15.78 0.28
C THR A 128 -27.18 -16.59 -0.70
N LYS A 129 -27.80 -17.06 -1.79
CA LYS A 129 -27.12 -17.78 -2.87
C LYS A 129 -26.39 -16.77 -3.75
N GLY A 130 -25.06 -16.66 -3.58
CA GLY A 130 -24.22 -15.73 -4.36
C GLY A 130 -23.11 -15.06 -3.55
N SER A 131 -23.20 -15.05 -2.21
CA SER A 131 -22.34 -14.17 -1.41
C SER A 131 -20.84 -14.49 -1.46
N ASP A 132 -20.04 -13.46 -1.69
CA ASP A 132 -18.57 -13.50 -1.66
C ASP A 132 -17.99 -13.68 -0.24
N PHE A 133 -18.84 -13.59 0.79
CA PHE A 133 -18.45 -13.74 2.19
C PHE A 133 -18.38 -15.22 2.61
N THR A 134 -17.44 -15.95 2.01
CA THR A 134 -17.21 -17.38 2.30
C THR A 134 -16.63 -17.65 3.69
N SER A 135 -15.98 -16.65 4.30
CA SER A 135 -15.34 -16.77 5.61
C SER A 135 -15.18 -15.41 6.31
N ILE A 136 -15.00 -15.43 7.63
CA ILE A 136 -14.80 -14.20 8.43
C ILE A 136 -13.59 -13.36 7.94
N PRO A 137 -12.44 -13.94 7.55
CA PRO A 137 -11.35 -13.15 6.97
C PRO A 137 -11.68 -12.51 5.62
N ALA A 138 -12.59 -13.11 4.84
CA ALA A 138 -13.04 -12.52 3.58
C ALA A 138 -13.85 -11.24 3.81
N SER A 139 -14.64 -11.16 4.89
CA SER A 139 -15.40 -9.96 5.25
C SER A 139 -14.57 -8.84 5.88
N PHE A 140 -13.29 -9.08 6.22
CA PHE A 140 -12.41 -8.05 6.80
C PHE A 140 -12.15 -6.89 5.85
N TRP A 141 -11.85 -7.16 4.58
CA TRP A 141 -11.60 -6.12 3.59
C TRP A 141 -12.78 -5.14 3.50
N TYR A 142 -13.99 -5.69 3.33
CA TYR A 142 -15.22 -4.92 3.27
C TYR A 142 -15.50 -4.14 4.58
N THR A 143 -15.31 -4.79 5.72
CA THR A 143 -15.53 -4.17 7.04
C THR A 143 -14.54 -3.03 7.30
N ILE A 144 -13.27 -3.21 6.94
CA ILE A 144 -12.22 -2.18 7.06
C ILE A 144 -12.57 -0.95 6.23
N VAL A 145 -12.92 -1.15 4.95
CA VAL A 145 -13.30 -0.08 4.02
C VAL A 145 -14.53 0.70 4.50
N THR A 146 -15.49 0.01 5.10
CA THR A 146 -16.73 0.62 5.64
C THR A 146 -16.44 1.42 6.90
N MET A 147 -15.69 0.86 7.86
CA MET A 147 -15.33 1.54 9.12
C MET A 147 -14.37 2.72 8.90
N THR A 148 -13.51 2.65 7.90
CA THR A 148 -12.63 3.75 7.49
C THR A 148 -13.31 4.76 6.57
N THR A 149 -14.63 4.61 6.37
CA THR A 149 -15.49 5.47 5.53
C THR A 149 -14.99 5.67 4.10
N LEU A 150 -14.09 4.80 3.63
CA LEU A 150 -13.63 4.78 2.24
C LEU A 150 -14.79 4.48 1.29
N GLY A 151 -15.77 3.69 1.73
CA GLY A 151 -17.05 3.51 1.05
C GLY A 151 -16.90 2.96 -0.37
N VAL A 152 -16.45 1.72 -0.52
CA VAL A 152 -16.36 1.11 -1.84
C VAL A 152 -17.74 0.66 -2.29
N ARG A 153 -18.41 1.54 -3.06
CA ARG A 153 -19.70 1.25 -3.72
C ARG A 153 -19.65 0.10 -4.72
N THR A 154 -18.48 -0.43 -5.06
CA THR A 154 -18.39 -1.46 -6.10
C THR A 154 -18.81 -2.85 -5.62
N TRP A 155 -18.65 -3.17 -4.33
CA TRP A 155 -19.00 -4.51 -3.81
C TRP A 155 -20.52 -4.66 -3.57
N ILE A 156 -21.20 -3.61 -3.12
CA ILE A 156 -22.65 -3.67 -2.84
C ILE A 156 -23.48 -3.57 -4.13
N GLN A 157 -22.97 -2.91 -5.18
CA GLN A 157 -23.73 -2.66 -6.39
C GLN A 157 -23.79 -3.87 -7.34
N GLU A 158 -22.90 -4.86 -7.21
CA GLU A 158 -22.97 -6.09 -8.03
C GLU A 158 -24.03 -7.10 -7.53
N GLU A 159 -24.43 -7.05 -6.25
CA GLU A 159 -25.45 -7.96 -5.68
C GLU A 159 -26.80 -7.28 -5.40
N GLY A 160 -26.96 -6.00 -5.72
CA GLY A 160 -28.27 -5.34 -5.69
C GLY A 160 -29.12 -5.76 -6.90
N PRO A 161 -30.39 -6.17 -6.73
CA PRO A 161 -31.23 -6.56 -7.85
C PRO A 161 -31.25 -5.41 -8.84
N ARG A 162 -30.88 -5.74 -10.08
CA ARG A 162 -31.05 -4.98 -11.33
C ARG A 162 -32.10 -3.86 -11.18
N PHE A 163 -31.72 -2.72 -10.61
CA PHE A 163 -32.53 -1.50 -10.53
C PHE A 163 -32.50 -0.78 -11.88
N LYS A 164 -32.48 -1.57 -12.96
CA LYS A 164 -32.55 -1.12 -14.35
C LYS A 164 -33.88 -1.53 -15.00
N ASP A 165 -34.74 -2.22 -14.25
CA ASP A 165 -36.07 -2.64 -14.69
C ASP A 165 -37.19 -1.83 -14.00
N LEU A 166 -36.89 -0.64 -13.48
CA LEU A 166 -37.97 0.30 -13.18
C LEU A 166 -38.53 0.83 -14.51
N PRO A 167 -39.78 0.51 -14.87
CA PRO A 167 -40.41 1.18 -15.99
C PRO A 167 -40.43 2.67 -15.69
N GLU A 168 -39.82 3.45 -16.59
CA GLU A 168 -40.03 4.88 -16.73
C GLU A 168 -41.52 5.17 -16.55
N SER A 169 -41.84 6.00 -15.56
CA SER A 169 -43.18 6.41 -15.20
C SER A 169 -43.99 6.82 -16.42
N ARG A 170 -44.95 5.99 -16.82
CA ARG A 170 -46.09 6.41 -17.64
C ARG A 170 -47.24 6.74 -16.72
N THR A 171 -47.21 7.95 -16.15
CA THR A 171 -48.39 8.62 -15.62
C THR A 171 -49.27 9.01 -16.80
N ASP A 172 -50.03 8.04 -17.32
CA ASP A 172 -51.25 8.34 -18.07
C ASP A 172 -52.34 8.59 -17.01
N GLU A 173 -52.43 9.84 -16.56
CA GLU A 173 -53.55 10.33 -15.76
C GLU A 173 -54.11 11.56 -16.47
N SER A 174 -54.85 11.30 -17.54
CA SER A 174 -55.79 12.22 -18.16
C SER A 174 -56.95 11.40 -18.71
N SER A 175 -58.18 11.75 -18.31
CA SER A 175 -59.48 11.04 -18.44
C SER A 175 -59.80 10.20 -17.20
N ASP A 176 -60.81 10.46 -16.36
CA ASP A 176 -62.06 11.23 -16.47
C ASP A 176 -62.61 11.57 -15.05
N GLU A 177 -63.67 12.39 -14.99
CA GLU A 177 -64.46 12.90 -13.84
C GLU A 177 -64.00 14.30 -13.36
N GLU A 178 -64.66 15.43 -13.66
CA GLU A 178 -66.09 15.76 -13.86
C GLU A 178 -66.24 16.99 -14.79
#